data_AF-L8LLT4-F1
#
_entry.id   AF-L8LLT4-F1
#
_cell.length_a   1.000
_cell.length_b   1.000
_cell.length_c   1.000
_cell.angle_alpha   90.00
_cell.angle_beta   90.00
_cell.angle_gamma   90.00
#
_symmetry.space_group_name_H-M   'P 1'
#
loop_
_entity.id
_entity.type
_entity.pdbx_description
1 polymer ?
#
loop_
_entity_poly.entity_id
_entity_poly.type
_entity_poly.pdbx_seq_one_letter_code
_entity_poly.pdbx_strand_id
1 'polypeptide(L)' 'MKLINVIILFSITIGFPTPAKADCIYNGTPYPTGTEVSGLVCQPDGTWQPKQ' A
#
# COMPACT_ATOMS: atom_id res chain seq x y z
N MET A 1 29.58 4.29 -27.96
CA MET A 1 29.78 4.65 -26.53
C MET A 1 28.68 5.58 -25.98
N LYS A 2 28.28 6.65 -26.69
CA LYS A 2 27.19 7.54 -26.22
C LYS A 2 25.82 6.86 -26.06
N LEU A 3 25.44 5.96 -26.97
CA LEU A 3 24.14 5.27 -26.94
C LEU A 3 24.00 4.28 -25.75
N ILE A 4 25.08 3.62 -25.35
CA ILE A 4 25.09 2.65 -24.25
C ILE A 4 24.83 3.36 -22.92
N ASN A 5 25.41 4.55 -22.71
CA ASN A 5 25.18 5.35 -21.52
C ASN A 5 23.73 5.86 -21.42
N VAL A 6 23.07 6.11 -22.56
CA VAL A 6 21.65 6.52 -22.60
C VAL A 6 20.72 5.38 -22.20
N ILE A 7 21.03 4.14 -22.62
CA ILE A 7 20.25 2.95 -22.26
C ILE A 7 20.35 2.66 -20.76
N ILE A 8 21.55 2.80 -20.17
CA ILE A 8 21.77 2.56 -18.73
C ILE A 8 21.04 3.60 -17.86
N LEU A 9 20.98 4.87 -18.28
CA LEU A 9 20.19 5.89 -17.58
C LEU A 9 18.67 5.60 -17.61
N PHE A 10 18.17 5.01 -18.70
CA PHE A 10 16.74 4.72 -18.86
C PHE A 10 16.28 3.54 -18.00
N SER A 11 17.18 2.64 -17.60
CA SER A 11 16.86 1.50 -16.75
C SER A 11 16.71 1.82 -15.26
N ILE A 12 17.11 3.02 -14.80
CA ILE A 12 17.07 3.41 -13.38
C ILE A 12 15.71 3.98 -12.97
N THR A 13 14.82 4.29 -13.92
CA THR A 13 13.47 4.80 -13.65
C THR A 13 12.40 3.71 -13.54
N ILE A 14 12.80 2.43 -13.45
CA ILE A 14 11.88 1.34 -13.15
C ILE A 14 11.45 1.52 -11.69
N GLY A 15 10.30 2.16 -11.52
CA GLY A 15 9.84 2.80 -10.30
C GLY A 15 9.93 1.93 -9.05
N PHE A 16 10.39 2.54 -7.97
CA PHE A 16 10.30 1.97 -6.63
C PHE A 16 8.81 1.80 -6.27
N PRO A 17 8.35 0.59 -5.89
CA PRO A 17 6.98 0.42 -5.43
C PRO A 17 6.81 1.22 -4.14
N THR A 18 5.99 2.28 -4.20
CA THR A 18 5.56 2.96 -2.97
C THR A 18 4.69 1.99 -2.18
N PRO A 19 4.85 1.92 -0.84
CA PRO A 19 3.97 1.10 -0.02
C PRO A 19 2.54 1.58 -0.24
N ALA A 20 1.70 0.73 -0.82
CA ALA A 20 0.28 1.02 -0.94
C ALA A 20 -0.28 1.15 0.47
N LYS A 21 -0.82 2.32 0.81
CA LYS A 21 -1.58 2.48 2.04
C LYS A 21 -2.89 1.73 1.81
N ALA A 22 -2.99 0.51 2.34
CA ALA A 22 -4.21 -0.25 2.25
C ALA A 22 -5.24 0.37 3.19
N ASP A 23 -6.34 0.87 2.63
CA ASP A 23 -7.50 1.27 3.42
C ASP A 23 -8.23 0.02 3.90
N CYS A 24 -8.74 0.05 5.14
CA CYS A 24 -9.62 -1.01 5.62
C CYS A 24 -10.98 -0.87 4.96
N ILE A 25 -11.28 -1.75 4.01
CA ILE A 25 -12.57 -1.79 3.33
C ILE A 25 -13.51 -2.74 4.08
N TYR A 26 -14.71 -2.27 4.42
CA TYR A 26 -15.79 -3.10 4.94
C TYR A 26 -17.08 -2.81 4.18
N ASN A 27 -17.69 -3.84 3.59
CA ASN A 27 -18.86 -3.70 2.70
C ASN A 27 -18.69 -2.62 1.62
N GLY A 28 -17.49 -2.52 1.02
CA GLY A 28 -17.18 -1.54 -0.03
C GLY A 28 -16.97 -0.11 0.48
N THR A 29 -17.02 0.13 1.79
CA THR A 29 -16.77 1.44 2.39
C THR A 29 -15.38 1.47 3.04
N PRO A 30 -14.55 2.50 2.81
CA PRO A 30 -13.28 2.67 3.51
C PRO A 30 -13.48 3.17 4.94
N TYR A 31 -12.71 2.63 5.87
CA TYR A 31 -12.71 3.01 7.28
C TYR A 31 -11.30 3.40 7.73
N PRO A 32 -11.17 4.40 8.63
CA PRO A 32 -9.89 4.80 9.18
C PRO A 32 -9.31 3.74 10.13
N THR A 33 -7.99 3.75 10.29
CA THR A 33 -7.28 2.95 11.29
C THR A 33 -7.87 3.14 12.69
N GLY A 34 -8.03 2.04 13.42
CA GLY A 34 -8.64 2.01 14.75
C GLY A 34 -10.17 1.88 14.75
N THR A 35 -10.83 1.91 13.58
CA THR A 35 -12.27 1.65 13.50
C THR A 35 -12.56 0.21 13.94
N GLU A 36 -13.57 0.05 14.79
CA GLU A 36 -14.11 -1.24 15.18
C GLU A 36 -15.38 -1.59 14.38
N VAL A 37 -15.37 -2.73 13.68
CA VAL A 37 -16.54 -3.24 12.95
C VAL A 37 -16.69 -4.73 13.24
N SER A 38 -17.85 -5.13 13.77
CA SER A 38 -18.19 -6.55 14.02
C SER A 38 -17.12 -7.32 14.83
N GLY A 39 -16.49 -6.66 15.81
CA GLY A 39 -15.44 -7.27 16.66
C GLY A 39 -14.05 -7.30 16.03
N LEU A 40 -13.87 -6.69 14.85
CA LEU A 40 -12.57 -6.50 14.19
C LEU A 40 -12.13 -5.04 14.31
N VAL A 41 -10.83 -4.82 14.47
CA VAL A 41 -10.17 -3.51 14.51
C VAL A 41 -9.38 -3.33 13.22
N CYS A 42 -9.56 -2.19 12.55
CA CYS A 42 -8.75 -1.80 11.40
C CYS A 42 -7.32 -1.46 11.85
N GLN A 43 -6.33 -2.20 11.36
CA GLN A 43 -4.92 -2.02 11.66
C GLN A 43 -4.25 -1.00 10.73
N PRO A 44 -3.08 -0.44 11.11
CA PRO A 44 -2.36 0.53 10.27
C PRO A 44 -1.86 -0.03 8.93
N ASP A 45 -1.77 -1.35 8.81
CA ASP A 45 -1.40 -2.06 7.59
C ASP A 45 -2.59 -2.33 6.64
N GLY A 46 -3.80 -1.86 7.02
CA GLY A 46 -5.03 -2.03 6.26
C GLY A 46 -5.75 -3.36 6.49
N THR A 47 -5.28 -4.19 7.42
CA THR A 47 -5.92 -5.47 7.75
C THR A 47 -6.97 -5.32 8.85
N TRP A 48 -7.97 -6.20 8.84
CA TRP A 48 -8.94 -6.33 9.93
C TRP A 48 -8.49 -7.45 10.88
N GLN A 49 -8.26 -7.13 12.15
CA GLN A 49 -7.84 -8.12 13.16
C GLN A 49 -8.82 -8.17 14.33
N PRO A 50 -8.99 -9.32 15.00
CA PRO A 50 -9.84 -9.41 16.19
C PRO A 50 -9.43 -8.38 17.25
N LYS A 51 -10.44 -7.78 17.89
CA LYS A 51 -10.21 -6.97 19.08
C LYS A 51 -9.66 -7.88 20.20
N GLN A 52 -8.42 -7.62 20.61
CA GLN A 52 -7.79 -8.31 21.73
C GLN A 52 -8.44 -7.92 23.06
#